data_AF-A0A920PWP4-F1
#
_entry.id   AF-A0A920PWP4-F1
#
_cell.length_a   1.000
_cell.length_b   1.000
_cell.length_c   1.000
_cell.angle_alpha   90.00
_cell.angle_beta   90.00
_cell.angle_gamma   90.00
#
_symmetry.space_group_name_H-M   'P 1'
#
loop_
_entity.id
_entity.type
_entity.pdbx_description
1 polymer ?
#
loop_
_entity_poly.entity_id
_entity_poly.type
_entity_poly.pdbx_seq_one_letter_code
_entity_poly.pdbx_strand_id
1 'polypeptide(L)'
;MPGTNIDYSTIFNKTLPPPSNKWQGHPKYNFIGGHSDPNLVPMDSFIESAANVFTGDPRNIAMYNFEGGPQGILSLRNFLVGKLAAEKGG
;
A
#
# COMPACT_ATOMS: atom_id res chain seq x y z
N MET A 1 11.12 1.04 44.52
CA MET A 1 12.13 1.67 43.66
C MET A 1 11.39 2.43 42.57
N PRO A 2 11.24 3.76 42.65
CA PRO A 2 10.68 4.52 41.54
C PRO A 2 11.69 4.49 40.38
N GLY A 3 11.27 4.01 39.21
CA GLY A 3 12.11 3.97 38.02
C GLY A 3 12.48 5.38 37.61
N THR A 4 13.78 5.65 37.50
CA THR A 4 14.31 6.91 36.96
C THR A 4 13.83 7.05 35.52
N ASN A 5 12.93 8.00 35.28
CA ASN A 5 12.47 8.33 33.95
C ASN A 5 13.62 9.05 33.21
N ILE A 6 14.03 8.54 32.05
CA ILE A 6 15.08 9.16 31.25
C ILE A 6 14.46 10.30 30.45
N ASP A 7 15.00 11.51 30.59
CA ASP A 7 14.60 12.64 29.74
C ASP A 7 15.26 12.52 28.36
N TYR A 8 14.51 11.94 27.42
CA TYR A 8 14.92 11.77 26.04
C TYR A 8 15.09 13.08 25.27
N SER A 9 14.65 14.23 25.79
CA SER A 9 14.88 15.51 25.12
C SER A 9 16.37 15.87 25.04
N THR A 10 17.18 15.34 25.97
CA THR A 10 18.61 15.62 26.10
C THR A 10 19.51 14.85 25.14
N ILE A 11 18.97 13.81 24.47
CA ILE A 11 19.74 12.94 23.57
C ILE A 11 19.57 13.28 22.09
N PHE A 12 18.71 14.26 21.76
CA PHE A 12 18.52 14.68 20.38
C PHE A 12 19.71 15.49 19.87
N ASN A 13 20.02 15.33 18.58
CA ASN A 13 21.03 16.16 17.92
C ASN A 13 20.55 17.62 17.87
N LYS A 14 21.44 18.57 18.21
CA LYS A 14 21.15 20.01 18.29
C LYS A 14 20.74 20.65 16.96
N THR A 15 20.99 19.98 15.83
CA THR A 15 20.70 20.50 14.48
C THR A 15 19.53 19.81 13.79
N LEU A 16 18.68 19.09 14.53
CA LEU A 16 17.49 18.48 13.95
C LEU A 16 16.51 19.55 13.43
N PRO A 17 15.84 19.29 12.29
CA PRO A 17 14.72 20.13 11.88
C PRO A 17 13.59 20.03 12.93
N PRO A 18 12.74 21.05 13.05
CA PRO A 18 11.55 20.99 13.88
C PRO A 18 10.69 19.76 13.51
N PRO A 19 10.01 19.14 14.48
CA PRO A 19 9.10 18.03 14.19
C PRO A 19 8.00 18.48 13.24
N SER A 20 7.60 17.59 12.33
CA SER A 20 6.45 17.84 11.47
C SER A 20 5.20 18.16 12.29
N ASN A 21 4.40 19.10 11.79
CA ASN A 21 3.11 19.42 12.40
C ASN A 21 2.18 18.20 12.38
N LYS A 22 1.25 18.14 13.35
CA LYS A 22 0.17 17.14 13.33
C LYS A 22 -0.64 17.28 12.03
N TRP A 23 -1.06 16.15 11.46
CA TRP A 23 -1.90 16.14 10.27
C TRP A 23 -3.27 16.77 10.57
N GLN A 24 -3.62 17.80 9.80
CA GLN A 24 -4.87 18.56 9.96
C GLN A 24 -5.95 18.19 8.94
N GLY A 25 -5.75 17.09 8.20
CA GLY A 25 -6.64 16.70 7.11
C GLY A 25 -6.33 17.43 5.80
N HIS A 26 -7.14 17.14 4.78
CA HIS A 26 -7.01 17.75 3.47
C HIS A 26 -7.56 19.19 3.46
N PRO A 27 -6.95 20.11 2.68
CA PRO A 27 -7.54 21.42 2.43
C PRO A 27 -8.94 21.28 1.82
N LYS A 28 -9.84 22.23 2.12
CA LYS A 28 -11.20 22.29 1.54
C LYS A 28 -11.18 22.22 0.00
N TYR A 29 -10.19 22.87 -0.61
CA TYR A 29 -9.92 22.81 -2.04
C TYR A 29 -8.50 22.28 -2.24
N ASN A 30 -8.40 20.99 -2.55
CA ASN A 30 -7.13 20.28 -2.62
C ASN A 30 -6.71 20.06 -4.07
N PHE A 31 -5.92 20.99 -4.62
CA PHE A 31 -5.36 20.91 -5.98
C PHE A 31 -3.89 20.47 -6.02
N ILE A 32 -3.28 20.26 -4.85
CA ILE A 32 -1.85 19.91 -4.72
C ILE A 32 -1.62 18.44 -4.35
N GLY A 33 -2.67 17.74 -3.91
CA GLY A 33 -2.59 16.33 -3.55
C GLY A 33 -2.68 15.41 -4.76
N GLY A 34 -1.89 14.34 -4.77
CA GLY A 34 -1.95 13.26 -5.76
C GLY A 34 -2.71 12.02 -5.29
N HIS A 35 -3.74 12.20 -4.46
CA HIS A 35 -4.56 11.09 -3.95
C HIS A 35 -5.70 10.77 -4.92
N SER A 36 -6.10 9.50 -4.97
CA SER A 36 -7.25 9.06 -5.75
C SER A 36 -8.55 9.49 -5.08
N ASP A 37 -9.58 9.80 -5.88
CA ASP A 37 -10.94 10.02 -5.36
C ASP A 37 -11.47 8.69 -4.76
N PRO A 38 -11.81 8.65 -3.46
CA PRO A 38 -12.29 7.43 -2.82
C PRO A 38 -13.60 6.90 -3.44
N ASN A 39 -14.42 7.75 -4.05
CA ASN A 39 -15.67 7.33 -4.68
C ASN A 39 -15.46 6.67 -6.04
N LEU A 40 -14.27 6.84 -6.64
CA LEU A 40 -13.90 6.19 -7.91
C LEU A 40 -13.18 4.87 -7.71
N VAL A 41 -12.86 4.50 -6.46
CA VAL A 41 -12.28 3.19 -6.15
C VAL A 41 -13.41 2.15 -6.18
N PRO A 42 -13.36 1.13 -7.07
CA PRO A 42 -14.46 0.19 -7.26
C PRO A 42 -14.50 -0.86 -6.14
N MET A 43 -14.98 -0.45 -4.96
CA MET A 43 -14.74 -1.22 -3.75
C MET A 43 -15.42 -2.58 -3.71
N ASP A 44 -16.64 -2.67 -4.25
CA ASP A 44 -17.38 -3.92 -4.34
C ASP A 44 -16.65 -4.95 -5.24
N SER A 45 -16.13 -4.51 -6.39
CA SER A 45 -15.37 -5.38 -7.29
C SER A 45 -14.04 -5.84 -6.69
N PHE A 46 -13.40 -4.99 -5.88
CA PHE A 46 -12.20 -5.38 -5.14
C PHE A 46 -12.49 -6.46 -4.10
N ILE A 47 -13.59 -6.32 -3.34
CA ILE A 47 -14.03 -7.31 -2.35
C ILE A 47 -14.34 -8.64 -3.04
N GLU A 48 -15.11 -8.60 -4.13
CA GLU A 48 -15.44 -9.78 -4.93
C GLU A 48 -14.18 -10.48 -5.46
N SER A 49 -13.24 -9.71 -6.02
CA SER A 49 -11.98 -10.25 -6.53
C SER A 49 -11.15 -10.92 -5.44
N ALA A 50 -11.07 -10.30 -4.25
CA ALA A 50 -10.37 -10.87 -3.11
C ALA A 50 -11.04 -12.18 -2.65
N ALA A 51 -12.37 -12.20 -2.54
CA ALA A 51 -13.12 -13.40 -2.19
C ALA A 51 -12.83 -14.55 -3.17
N ASN A 52 -12.82 -14.29 -4.48
CA ASN A 52 -12.51 -15.27 -5.50
C ASN A 52 -11.09 -15.87 -5.35
N VAL A 53 -10.10 -15.05 -4.99
CA VAL A 53 -8.74 -15.54 -4.74
C VAL A 53 -8.70 -16.43 -3.49
N PHE A 54 -9.35 -16.00 -2.41
CA PHE A 54 -9.35 -16.75 -1.14
C PHE A 54 -10.12 -18.08 -1.22
N THR A 55 -11.22 -18.13 -1.99
CA THR A 55 -12.02 -19.36 -2.17
C THR A 55 -11.47 -20.29 -3.25
N GLY A 56 -10.68 -19.76 -4.20
CA GLY A 56 -10.09 -20.52 -5.30
C GLY A 56 -8.80 -21.24 -4.91
N ASP A 57 -7.67 -20.53 -4.94
CA ASP A 57 -6.34 -21.08 -4.61
C ASP A 57 -5.61 -20.20 -3.57
N PRO A 58 -6.01 -20.28 -2.30
CA PRO A 58 -5.45 -19.44 -1.25
C PRO A 58 -3.97 -19.71 -0.98
N ARG A 59 -3.43 -20.88 -1.34
CA ARG A 59 -2.02 -21.23 -1.07
C ARG A 59 -1.04 -20.41 -1.91
N ASN A 60 -1.47 -20.01 -3.11
CA ASN A 60 -0.70 -19.18 -4.04
C ASN A 60 -0.37 -17.77 -3.51
N ILE A 61 -1.19 -17.27 -2.59
CA ILE A 61 -0.97 -15.97 -1.95
C ILE A 61 -0.53 -16.08 -0.48
N ALA A 62 -0.77 -17.22 0.18
CA ALA A 62 -0.49 -17.41 1.59
C ALA A 62 0.97 -17.80 1.91
N MET A 63 1.75 -18.19 0.89
CA MET A 63 3.15 -18.59 1.08
C MET A 63 4.07 -17.87 0.09
N TYR A 64 5.23 -17.43 0.59
CA TYR A 64 6.24 -16.78 -0.24
C TYR A 64 6.68 -17.71 -1.38
N ASN A 65 6.77 -17.17 -2.60
CA ASN A 65 7.19 -17.87 -3.81
C ASN A 65 6.36 -19.11 -4.21
N PHE A 66 5.18 -19.34 -3.65
CA PHE A 66 4.38 -20.53 -3.98
C PHE A 66 3.94 -20.47 -5.45
N GLU A 67 4.22 -21.54 -6.20
CA GLU A 67 4.00 -21.76 -7.65
C GLU A 67 4.62 -20.73 -8.63
N GLY A 68 4.65 -19.44 -8.30
CA GLY A 68 5.24 -18.38 -9.10
C GLY A 68 6.74 -18.17 -8.90
N GLY A 69 7.32 -18.80 -7.87
CA GLY A 69 8.73 -18.63 -7.52
C GLY A 69 9.09 -17.17 -7.23
N PRO A 70 10.36 -16.79 -7.38
CA PRO A 70 10.81 -15.40 -7.13
C PRO A 70 10.21 -14.37 -8.11
N GLN A 71 9.56 -14.82 -9.19
CA GLN A 71 8.91 -13.94 -10.17
C GLN A 71 7.48 -13.55 -9.75
N GLY A 72 6.94 -14.16 -8.69
CA GLY A 72 5.58 -13.92 -8.21
C GLY A 72 4.50 -14.60 -9.06
N ILE A 73 3.25 -14.33 -8.69
CA ILE A 73 2.05 -15.05 -9.15
C ILE A 73 1.94 -15.02 -10.68
N LEU A 74 1.96 -16.20 -11.31
CA LEU A 74 1.96 -16.34 -12.77
C LEU A 74 0.69 -15.78 -13.42
N SER A 75 -0.49 -16.01 -12.81
CA SER A 75 -1.77 -15.52 -13.35
C SER A 75 -1.81 -13.99 -13.42
N LEU A 76 -1.30 -13.30 -12.40
CA LEU A 76 -1.19 -11.85 -12.40
C LEU A 76 -0.25 -11.35 -13.51
N ARG A 77 0.89 -12.02 -13.70
CA ARG A 77 1.83 -11.66 -14.77
C ARG A 77 1.21 -11.83 -16.16
N ASN A 78 0.51 -12.94 -16.40
CA ASN A 78 -0.19 -13.17 -17.66
C ASN A 78 -1.27 -12.12 -17.91
N PHE A 79 -2.04 -11.75 -16.88
CA PHE A 79 -3.01 -10.67 -16.97
C PHE A 79 -2.35 -9.34 -17.35
N LEU A 80 -1.25 -8.97 -16.69
CA LEU A 80 -0.53 -7.73 -16.97
C LEU A 80 0.01 -7.69 -18.40
N VAL A 81 0.60 -8.79 -18.89
CA VAL A 81 1.08 -8.88 -20.28
C VAL A 81 -0.06 -8.68 -21.27
N GLY A 82 -1.19 -9.37 -21.05
CA GLY A 82 -2.38 -9.21 -21.91
C GLY A 82 -2.93 -7.79 -21.89
N LYS A 83 -3.07 -7.19 -20.70
CA LYS A 83 -3.53 -5.81 -20.53
C LYS A 83 -2.61 -4.81 -21.22
N LEU A 84 -1.29 -4.94 -21.03
CA LEU A 84 -0.30 -4.07 -21.66
C LEU A 84 -0.33 -4.18 -23.19
N ALA A 85 -0.48 -5.39 -23.73
CA ALA A 85 -0.61 -5.58 -25.17
C ALA A 85 -1.86 -4.88 -25.73
N ALA A 86 -2.99 -4.92 -24.99
CA ALA A 86 -4.22 -4.27 -25.40
C ALA A 86 -4.17 -2.72 -25.29
N GLU A 87 -3.50 -2.18 -24.26
CA GLU A 87 -3.52 -0.74 -23.95
C GLU A 87 -2.32 0.04 -24.50
N LYS A 88 -1.18 -0.61 -24.76
CA LYS A 88 0.06 0.03 -25.21
C LYS A 88 0.60 -0.52 -26.55
N GLY A 89 -0.17 -1.35 -27.24
CA GLY A 89 0.23 -2.05 -28.47
C GLY A 89 -0.47 -1.58 -29.74
N GLY A 90 -0.68 -0.26 -29.90
CA GLY A 90 -1.12 0.38 -31.15
C GLY A 90 -0.13 1.46 -31.58
#